data_AF-A0A218QUY5-F1
#
_entry.id   AF-A0A218QUY5-F1
#
_cell.length_a   1.000
_cell.length_b   1.000
_cell.length_c   1.000
_cell.angle_alpha   90.00
_cell.angle_beta   90.00
_cell.angle_gamma   90.00
#
_symmetry.space_group_name_H-M   'P 1'
#
loop_
_entity.id
_entity.type
_entity.pdbx_description
1 polymer ?
#
loop_
_entity_poly.entity_id
_entity_poly.type
_entity_poly.pdbx_seq_one_letter_code
_entity_poly.pdbx_strand_id
1 'polypeptide(L)'
;MIHYACTLGTSTIEIYPGSNESAISLVQSGATMLGFRVANIDAVLIKLQEIGYTVLPTIQSTPWGRRIVLTDPDGRKVELTEF
;
A
#
# COMPACT_ATOMS: atom_id res chain seq x y z
N MET A 1 -18.08 -10.22 13.05
CA MET A 1 -16.71 -10.13 12.50
C MET A 1 -16.74 -9.04 11.44
N ILE A 2 -15.94 -8.00 11.57
CA ILE A 2 -15.93 -6.84 10.65
C ILE A 2 -14.73 -7.03 9.71
N HIS A 3 -14.96 -6.99 8.39
CA HIS A 3 -13.89 -6.86 7.39
C HIS A 3 -13.99 -5.47 6.75
N TYR A 4 -12.89 -4.98 6.18
CA TYR A 4 -12.91 -3.77 5.37
C TYR A 4 -13.00 -4.15 3.90
N ALA A 5 -13.77 -3.40 3.12
CA ALA A 5 -13.87 -3.59 1.68
C ALA A 5 -13.87 -2.24 0.96
N CYS A 6 -13.23 -2.20 -0.20
CA CYS A 6 -13.20 -1.05 -1.08
C CYS A 6 -13.31 -1.51 -2.54
N THR A 7 -14.26 -0.96 -3.29
CA THR A 7 -14.39 -1.21 -4.73
C THR A 7 -13.67 -0.11 -5.50
N LEU A 8 -12.69 -0.50 -6.31
CA LEU A 8 -11.95 0.36 -7.22
C LEU A 8 -12.27 -0.05 -8.66
N GLY A 9 -13.15 0.71 -9.31
CA GLY A 9 -13.65 0.38 -10.64
C GLY A 9 -14.40 -0.95 -10.63
N THR A 10 -13.89 -1.95 -11.37
CA THR A 10 -14.46 -3.30 -11.43
C THR A 10 -13.82 -4.28 -10.44
N SER A 11 -12.83 -3.83 -9.67
CA SER A 11 -12.10 -4.67 -8.71
C SER A 11 -12.55 -4.36 -7.29
N THR A 12 -12.63 -5.39 -6.45
CA THR A 12 -12.86 -5.21 -5.01
C THR A 12 -11.64 -5.68 -4.24
N ILE A 13 -11.19 -4.84 -3.31
CA ILE A 13 -10.13 -5.15 -2.35
C ILE A 13 -10.80 -5.35 -0.99
N GLU A 14 -10.48 -6.46 -0.35
CA GLU A 14 -11.04 -6.85 0.93
C GLU A 14 -9.90 -7.14 1.92
N ILE A 15 -10.05 -6.65 3.16
CA ILE A 15 -9.14 -6.90 4.26
C ILE A 15 -9.93 -7.64 5.33
N TYR A 16 -9.64 -8.93 5.47
CA TYR A 16 -10.24 -9.81 6.44
C TYR A 16 -9.48 -9.77 7.77
N PRO A 17 -10.15 -9.97 8.92
CA PRO A 17 -9.47 -10.09 10.19
C PRO A 17 -8.46 -11.23 10.19
N GLY A 18 -7.21 -10.93 10.55
CA GLY A 18 -6.17 -11.90 10.88
C GLY A 18 -5.88 -11.89 12.38
N SER A 19 -5.33 -12.97 12.92
CA SER A 19 -4.70 -12.93 14.24
C SER A 19 -3.30 -12.32 14.11
N ASN A 20 -2.75 -11.78 15.20
CA ASN A 20 -1.34 -11.36 15.21
C ASN A 20 -0.44 -12.50 14.71
N GLU A 21 0.56 -12.15 13.88
CA GLU A 21 1.52 -13.09 13.28
C GLU A 21 0.92 -14.13 12.30
N SER A 22 -0.36 -14.02 11.93
CA SER A 22 -0.98 -14.92 10.93
C SER A 22 -0.61 -14.60 9.48
N ALA A 23 0.00 -13.44 9.22
CA ALA A 23 0.44 -13.09 7.89
C ALA A 23 1.58 -14.03 7.45
N ILE A 24 1.32 -14.80 6.39
CA ILE A 24 2.34 -15.63 5.72
C ILE A 24 3.50 -14.71 5.27
N SER A 25 4.74 -15.20 5.36
CA SER A 25 5.91 -14.41 4.96
C SER A 25 5.84 -13.98 3.49
N LEU A 26 6.45 -12.83 3.16
CA LEU A 26 6.41 -12.25 1.81
C LEU A 26 6.79 -13.26 0.71
N VAL A 27 7.83 -14.08 0.95
CA VAL A 27 8.28 -15.09 -0.01
C VAL A 27 7.25 -16.20 -0.18
N GLN A 28 6.68 -16.69 0.93
CA GLN A 28 5.67 -17.74 0.90
C GLN A 28 4.33 -17.24 0.30
N SER A 29 4.05 -15.93 0.38
CA SER A 29 2.91 -15.30 -0.29
C SER A 29 3.19 -14.93 -1.75
N GLY A 30 4.23 -15.51 -2.37
CA GLY A 30 4.60 -15.29 -3.77
C GLY A 30 5.16 -13.90 -4.07
N ALA A 31 5.56 -13.14 -3.05
CA ALA A 31 6.10 -11.79 -3.16
C ALA A 31 5.22 -10.82 -3.98
N THR A 32 3.90 -11.02 -3.94
CA THR A 32 2.96 -10.14 -4.65
C THR A 32 2.95 -8.75 -4.04
N MET A 33 3.06 -7.72 -4.88
CA MET A 33 3.01 -6.31 -4.49
C MET A 33 1.80 -5.65 -5.15
N LEU A 34 0.91 -5.09 -4.33
CA LEU A 34 -0.22 -4.32 -4.82
C LEU A 34 0.24 -2.91 -5.22
N GLY A 35 -0.14 -2.48 -6.42
CA GLY A 35 0.16 -1.15 -6.95
C GLY A 35 -1.09 -0.29 -7.09
N PHE A 36 -1.01 0.96 -6.65
CA PHE A 36 -2.05 1.97 -6.83
C PHE A 36 -1.51 3.13 -7.66
N ARG A 37 -2.25 3.50 -8.71
CA ARG A 37 -2.06 4.78 -9.38
C ARG A 37 -2.81 5.85 -8.60
N VAL A 38 -2.13 6.92 -8.23
CA VAL A 38 -2.68 8.05 -7.48
C VAL A 38 -2.45 9.34 -8.24
N ALA A 39 -3.34 10.32 -8.04
CA ALA A 39 -3.22 11.62 -8.69
C ALA A 39 -2.11 12.49 -8.09
N ASN A 40 -1.77 12.28 -6.82
CA ASN A 40 -0.75 13.05 -6.11
C ASN A 40 -0.20 12.20 -4.94
N ILE A 41 1.04 11.74 -5.07
CA ILE A 41 1.73 10.93 -4.04
C ILE A 41 1.89 11.75 -2.76
N ASP A 42 2.30 13.01 -2.83
CA ASP A 42 2.54 13.84 -1.64
C ASP A 42 1.27 13.98 -0.78
N ALA A 43 0.11 14.18 -1.42
CA ALA A 43 -1.17 14.24 -0.74
C ALA A 43 -1.54 12.92 -0.05
N VAL A 44 -1.17 11.78 -0.62
CA VAL A 44 -1.34 10.47 0.03
C VAL A 44 -0.38 10.33 1.21
N LEU A 45 0.87 10.75 1.07
CA LEU A 45 1.87 10.65 2.13
C LEU A 45 1.48 11.49 3.36
N ILE A 46 0.91 12.68 3.18
CA ILE A 46 0.37 13.50 4.27
C ILE A 46 -0.71 12.72 5.04
N LYS A 47 -1.68 12.12 4.34
CA LYS A 47 -2.73 11.31 4.98
C LYS A 47 -2.17 10.08 5.71
N LEU A 48 -1.11 9.46 5.16
CA LEU A 48 -0.45 8.33 5.82
C LEU A 48 0.23 8.77 7.12
N GLN A 49 0.87 9.95 7.14
CA GLN A 49 1.45 10.50 8.37
C GLN A 49 0.38 10.82 9.42
N GLU A 50 -0.78 11.33 9.01
CA GLU A 50 -1.92 11.61 9.92
C GLU A 50 -2.44 10.35 10.62
N ILE A 51 -2.33 9.18 9.99
CA ILE A 51 -2.75 7.89 10.58
C ILE A 51 -1.59 7.14 11.28
N GLY A 52 -0.46 7.81 11.51
CA GLY A 52 0.67 7.27 12.28
C GLY A 52 1.70 6.50 11.46
N TYR A 53 1.69 6.60 10.13
CA TYR A 53 2.76 6.04 9.29
C TYR A 53 3.97 6.99 9.28
N THR A 54 4.96 6.70 10.12
CA THR A 54 6.04 7.66 10.43
C THR A 54 7.29 7.52 9.54
N VAL A 55 7.56 6.33 9.00
CA VAL A 55 8.79 6.07 8.22
C VAL A 55 8.46 6.01 6.73
N LEU A 56 8.64 7.14 6.06
CA LEU A 56 8.44 7.26 4.62
C LEU A 56 9.75 7.01 3.85
N PRO A 57 9.76 6.10 2.86
CA PRO A 57 10.88 5.96 1.94
C PRO A 57 10.96 7.13 0.95
N THR A 58 12.08 7.23 0.25
CA THR A 58 12.29 8.28 -0.77
C THR A 58 11.42 8.06 -2.00
N ILE A 59 10.77 9.12 -2.47
CA ILE A 59 10.06 9.11 -3.77
C ILE A 59 11.10 9.07 -4.90
N GLN A 60 10.97 8.09 -5.78
CA GLN A 60 11.73 7.99 -7.01
C GLN A 60 11.04 8.82 -8.09
N SER A 61 11.70 9.84 -8.60
CA SER A 61 11.16 10.70 -9.67
C SER A 61 11.92 10.44 -10.97
N THR A 62 11.19 10.22 -12.06
CA THR A 62 11.73 9.96 -13.40
C THR A 62 10.96 10.77 -14.45
N PRO A 63 11.46 10.88 -15.70
CA PRO A 63 10.70 11.52 -16.78
C PRO A 63 9.34 10.87 -17.08
N TRP A 64 9.10 9.64 -16.63
CA TRP A 64 7.85 8.90 -16.85
C TRP A 64 6.88 8.93 -15.66
N GLY A 65 7.22 9.70 -14.61
CA GLY A 65 6.40 9.83 -13.41
C GLY A 65 7.16 9.57 -12.12
N ARG A 66 6.42 9.59 -11.02
CA ARG A 66 6.88 9.41 -9.65
C ARG A 66 6.42 8.07 -9.09
N ARG A 67 7.26 7.47 -8.26
CA ARG A 67 7.03 6.15 -7.67
C ARG A 67 7.55 6.09 -6.25
N ILE A 68 6.83 5.40 -5.37
CA ILE A 68 7.29 5.07 -4.02
C ILE A 68 6.77 3.68 -3.62
N VAL A 69 7.57 2.93 -2.86
CA VAL A 69 7.16 1.63 -2.30
C VAL A 69 7.11 1.73 -0.79
N LEU A 70 5.91 1.56 -0.24
CA LEU A 70 5.60 1.60 1.18
C LEU A 70 5.56 0.18 1.76
N THR A 71 5.48 0.10 3.10
CA THR A 71 5.28 -1.17 3.81
C THR A 71 3.98 -1.07 4.60
N ASP A 72 3.06 -2.01 4.47
CA ASP A 72 1.82 -2.02 5.26
C ASP A 72 2.07 -2.55 6.69
N PRO A 73 1.06 -2.50 7.59
CA PRO A 73 1.19 -3.03 8.96
C PRO A 73 1.56 -4.52 9.04
N ASP A 74 1.28 -5.31 8.00
CA ASP A 74 1.61 -6.74 7.93
C ASP A 74 2.98 -6.99 7.26
N GLY A 75 3.75 -5.93 6.96
CA GLY A 75 5.06 -6.04 6.34
C GLY A 75 5.04 -6.21 4.81
N ARG A 76 3.88 -6.13 4.16
CA ARG A 76 3.74 -6.26 2.70
C ARG A 76 4.17 -4.98 2.01
N LYS A 77 4.71 -5.13 0.80
CA LYS A 77 5.05 -3.98 -0.04
C LYS A 77 3.82 -3.49 -0.80
N VAL A 78 3.64 -2.17 -0.81
CA VAL A 78 2.59 -1.48 -1.56
C VAL A 78 3.24 -0.40 -2.40
N GLU A 79 2.96 -0.40 -3.70
CA GLU A 79 3.50 0.59 -4.62
C GLU A 79 2.49 1.71 -4.87
N LEU A 80 2.97 2.95 -4.85
CA LEU A 80 2.24 4.11 -5.36
C LEU A 80 2.96 4.65 -6.60
N THR A 81 2.18 4.97 -7.62
CA THR A 81 2.65 5.60 -8.87
C THR A 81 1.82 6.83 -9.22
N GLU A 82 2.47 7.84 -9.78
CA GLU A 82 1.87 9.09 -10.26
C GLU A 82 2.50 9.41 -11.61
N PHE A 83 1.72 9.34 -12.68
CA PHE A 83 2.12 9.58 -14.07
C PHE A 83 0.95 10.13 -14.88
#